data_AF-A0AAN8FH17-F1
#
_entry.id   AF-A0AAN8FH17-F1
#
_cell.length_a   1.000
_cell.length_b   1.000
_cell.length_c   1.000
_cell.angle_alpha   90.00
_cell.angle_beta   90.00
_cell.angle_gamma   90.00
#
_symmetry.space_group_name_H-M   'P 1'
#
loop_
_entity.id
_entity.type
_entity.pdbx_description
1 polymer ?
#
loop_
_entity_poly.entity_id
_entity_poly.type
_entity_poly.pdbx_seq_one_letter_code
_entity_poly.pdbx_strand_id
1 'polypeptide(L)' 'MPTIAEWFFEFGFVIPDSTNTWQTLIEAAPESQMLPASLLSGNVVVETLFYDDDLLVSTSRVRLFYE' A
#
# COMPACT_ATOMS: atom_id res chain seq x y z
N MET A 1 13.73 -0.90 9.05
CA MET A 1 13.67 0.46 8.47
C MET A 1 12.43 1.12 9.05
N PRO A 2 12.44 2.43 9.34
CA PRO A 2 11.25 3.10 9.86
C PRO A 2 10.14 3.11 8.80
N THR A 3 8.90 2.88 9.23
CA THR A 3 7.70 3.07 8.41
C THR A 3 7.43 4.57 8.27
N ILE A 4 7.34 5.07 7.04
CA ILE A 4 7.11 6.51 6.77
C ILE A 4 5.64 6.83 6.49
N ALA A 5 4.84 5.84 6.11
CA ALA A 5 3.40 5.94 5.89
C ALA A 5 2.74 4.57 6.08
N GLU A 6 1.52 4.56 6.58
CA GLU A 6 0.69 3.37 6.77
C GLU A 6 -0.73 3.70 6.32
N TRP A 7 -1.35 2.79 5.56
CA TRP A 7 -2.69 2.97 5.01
C TRP A 7 -3.53 1.73 5.25
N PHE A 8 -4.80 1.96 5.55
CA PHE A 8 -5.79 0.90 5.80
C PHE A 8 -6.94 1.05 4.81
N PHE A 9 -7.32 -0.06 4.18
CA PHE A 9 -8.41 -0.10 3.23
C PHE A 9 -9.25 -1.35 3.48
N GLU A 10 -10.57 -1.21 3.41
CA GLU A 10 -11.52 -2.31 3.56
C GLU A 10 -12.33 -2.45 2.27
N PHE A 11 -12.32 -3.65 1.69
CA PHE A 11 -13.18 -3.99 0.56
C PHE A 11 -14.54 -4.54 1.01
N GLY A 12 -14.55 -5.27 2.13
CA GLY A 12 -15.71 -5.98 2.63
C GLY A 12 -15.91 -7.34 1.94
N PHE A 13 -17.17 -7.74 1.77
CA PHE A 13 -17.53 -9.05 1.24
C PHE A 13 -17.11 -9.25 -0.22
N VAL A 14 -16.52 -10.40 -0.53
CA VAL A 14 -16.15 -10.84 -1.88
C VAL A 14 -17.00 -12.05 -2.28
N ILE A 15 -17.73 -11.94 -3.40
CA ILE A 15 -18.56 -13.05 -3.92
C ILE A 15 -17.64 -14.18 -4.40
N PRO A 16 -17.91 -15.46 -4.07
CA PRO A 16 -17.15 -16.60 -4.61
C PRO A 16 -17.15 -16.59 -6.14
N ASP A 17 -16.02 -16.96 -6.76
CA ASP A 17 -15.81 -17.01 -8.22
C ASP A 17 -16.08 -15.67 -8.95
N SER A 18 -15.86 -14.53 -8.27
CA SER A 18 -16.03 -13.20 -8.86
C SER A 18 -14.69 -12.53 -9.22
N THR A 19 -14.77 -11.57 -10.14
CA THR A 19 -13.71 -10.58 -10.42
C THR A 19 -14.25 -9.22 -10.04
N ASN A 20 -13.52 -8.49 -9.20
CA ASN A 20 -13.97 -7.20 -8.67
C ASN A 20 -13.02 -6.08 -9.07
N THR A 21 -13.57 -4.89 -9.29
CA THR A 21 -12.80 -3.64 -9.36
C THR A 21 -12.88 -2.94 -8.01
N TRP A 22 -11.73 -2.54 -7.47
CA TRP A 22 -11.65 -1.77 -6.22
C TRP A 22 -10.96 -0.44 -6.47
N GLN A 23 -11.59 0.64 -5.99
CA GLN A 23 -11.02 1.98 -6.00
C GLN A 23 -10.74 2.42 -4.56
N THR A 24 -9.54 2.91 -4.32
CA THR A 24 -9.12 3.50 -3.05
C THR A 24 -8.59 4.92 -3.27
N LEU A 25 -8.62 5.73 -2.22
CA LEU A 25 -8.00 7.05 -2.20
C LEU A 25 -6.75 6.98 -1.33
N ILE A 26 -5.60 7.37 -1.89
CA ILE A 26 -4.36 7.53 -1.13
C ILE A 26 -4.12 9.02 -0.96
N GLU A 27 -4.18 9.48 0.29
CA GLU A 27 -3.88 10.87 0.63
C GLU A 27 -2.38 11.04 0.88
N ALA A 28 -1.81 12.12 0.33
CA ALA A 28 -0.42 12.45 0.52
C ALA A 28 -0.17 12.96 1.95
N ALA A 29 1.00 12.67 2.48
CA ALA A 29 1.48 13.34 3.69
C ALA A 29 1.63 14.85 3.43
N PRO A 30 1.59 15.69 4.49
CA PRO A 30 1.88 17.11 4.36
C PRO A 30 3.20 17.37 3.63
N GLU A 31 3.26 18.43 2.81
CA GLU A 31 4.43 18.74 1.97
C GLU A 31 5.74 18.81 2.77
N SER A 32 5.69 19.32 4.02
CA SER A 32 6.84 19.38 4.92
C SER A 32 7.43 18.02 5.30
N GLN A 33 6.72 16.93 5.06
CA GLN A 33 7.11 15.56 5.36
C GLN A 33 7.44 14.76 4.09
N MET A 34 7.24 15.35 2.91
CA MET A 34 7.55 14.70 1.63
C MET A 34 9.05 14.75 1.36
N LEU A 35 9.62 13.58 1.08
CA LEU A 35 11.03 13.46 0.70
C LEU A 35 11.18 13.62 -0.82
N PRO A 36 12.30 14.21 -1.30
CA PRO A 36 12.61 14.28 -2.72
C PRO A 36 12.61 12.89 -3.40
N ALA A 37 12.08 12.81 -4.63
CA ALA A 37 12.00 11.57 -5.39
C ALA A 37 13.37 10.86 -5.56
N SER A 38 14.45 11.63 -5.71
CA SER A 38 15.82 11.10 -5.79
C SER A 38 16.30 10.38 -4.53
N LEU A 39 15.78 10.73 -3.36
CA LEU A 39 16.06 10.02 -2.11
C LEU A 39 15.17 8.77 -1.94
N LEU A 40 13.95 8.81 -2.48
CA LEU A 40 12.98 7.72 -2.38
C LEU A 40 13.24 6.60 -3.39
N SER A 41 13.67 6.95 -4.61
CA SER A 41 13.86 6.02 -5.72
C SER A 41 14.82 4.89 -5.36
N GLY A 42 14.37 3.65 -5.48
CA GLY A 42 15.12 2.45 -5.12
C GLY A 42 15.27 2.20 -3.63
N ASN A 43 14.87 3.12 -2.75
CA ASN A 43 15.00 3.00 -1.29
C ASN A 43 13.67 2.70 -0.58
N VAL A 44 12.53 2.93 -1.25
CA VAL A 44 11.19 2.64 -0.71
C VAL A 44 10.70 1.26 -1.13
N VAL A 45 10.11 0.53 -0.18
CA VAL A 45 9.36 -0.69 -0.42
C VAL A 45 7.96 -0.50 0.14
N VAL A 46 6.94 -0.76 -0.68
CA VAL A 46 5.56 -0.90 -0.23
C VAL A 46 5.33 -2.36 0.15
N GLU A 47 4.99 -2.59 1.42
CA GLU A 47 4.53 -3.89 1.90
C GLU A 47 3.01 -3.86 1.97
N THR A 48 2.36 -4.85 1.38
CA THR A 48 0.89 -4.97 1.40
C THR A 48 0.51 -6.29 2.06
N LEU A 49 -0.36 -6.20 3.06
CA LEU A 49 -0.91 -7.32 3.79
C LEU A 49 -2.37 -7.50 3.34
N PHE A 50 -2.71 -8.70 2.87
CA PHE A 50 -4.07 -9.02 2.43
C PHE A 50 -4.75 -9.89 3.49
N TYR A 51 -5.91 -9.44 3.95
CA TYR A 51 -6.65 -10.06 5.04
C TYR A 51 -8.04 -10.51 4.61
N ASP A 52 -8.50 -11.62 5.19
CA ASP A 52 -9.91 -12.01 5.31
C ASP A 52 -10.26 -11.96 6.80
N ASP A 53 -10.85 -10.84 7.23
CA ASP A 53 -10.99 -10.47 8.65
C ASP A 53 -9.63 -10.53 9.37
N ASP A 54 -9.45 -11.37 10.38
CA ASP A 54 -8.17 -11.53 11.09
C ASP A 54 -7.16 -12.48 10.39
N LEU A 55 -7.57 -13.15 9.29
CA LEU A 55 -6.73 -14.11 8.59
C LEU A 55 -5.81 -13.43 7.57
N LEU A 56 -4.50 -13.42 7.84
CA LEU A 56 -3.50 -13.00 6.84
C LEU A 56 -3.41 -14.02 5.70
N VAL A 57 -3.90 -13.64 4.52
CA VAL A 57 -3.89 -14.47 3.31
C VAL A 57 -2.53 -14.41 2.60
N SER A 58 -1.97 -13.21 2.47
CA SER A 58 -0.65 -13.05 1.83
C SER A 58 0.03 -11.73 2.19
N THR A 59 1.34 -11.68 1.95
CA THR A 59 2.18 -10.49 2.08
C THR A 59 2.91 -10.26 0.76
N SER A 60 2.80 -9.07 0.19
CA SER A 60 3.57 -8.67 -0.99
C SER A 60 4.52 -7.53 -0.67
N ARG A 61 5.62 -7.43 -1.42
CA ARG A 61 6.61 -6.35 -1.30
C ARG A 61 6.97 -5.85 -2.68
N VAL A 62 6.81 -4.55 -2.90
CA VAL A 62 7.11 -3.88 -4.17
C VAL A 62 8.10 -2.75 -3.92
N ARG A 63 9.27 -2.80 -4.57
CA ARG A 63 10.25 -1.71 -4.51
C ARG A 63 9.89 -0.64 -5.54
N LEU A 64 9.85 0.62 -5.11
CA LEU A 64 9.52 1.75 -5.97
C LEU A 64 10.77 2.41 -6.54
N PHE A 65 10.68 2.79 -7.81
CA PHE A 65 11.65 3.65 -8.49
C PHE A 65 10.89 4.83 -9.09
N TYR A 66 11.38 6.04 -8.84
CA TYR A 66 10.88 7.27 -9.42
C TYR A 66 11.85 7.67 -10.54
N GLU A 67 11.31 7.94 -11.74
CA GLU A 67 12.02 8.47 -12.93
C GLU A 67 11.61 9.92 -13.19
#